data_AF-V4IY73-F1
#
_entry.id   AF-V4IY73-F1
#
_cell.length_a   1.000
_cell.length_b   1.000
_cell.length_c   1.000
_cell.angle_alpha   90.00
_cell.angle_beta   90.00
_cell.angle_gamma   90.00
#
_symmetry.space_group_name_H-M   'P 1'
#
loop_
_entity.id
_entity.type
_entity.pdbx_description
1 polymer ?
#
loop_
_entity_poly.entity_id
_entity_poly.type
_entity_poly.pdbx_seq_one_letter_code
_entity_poly.pdbx_strand_id
1 'polypeptide(L)'
;FAQGGATTYAQSSAPLRTDMPWQIDQLEADAELTGGLSDSLVVVFGGANDFFNAIQANPPQPINPMDSVNNLVALIERLIGLGAESLLLPNLPPIDQTPEFIARGSTAQAAADQFSTGFDATYQSAVSELQATHAGVDFYYFDVYSIIQDMLADPAGFGFDNVTQSYLSTSMTDNPDSYLYWDGVHVTRAGHREFGLFAAQLVPIPPVLLLLLPGLLILIGSRSKGGLRCCCLQRQTETKRLKRAM
;
A
#
# COMPACT_ATOMS: atom_id res chain seq x y z
N PHE A 1 3.85 -6.89 9.56
CA PHE A 1 5.25 -6.50 9.83
C PHE A 1 5.38 -5.10 10.40
N ALA A 2 4.71 -4.09 9.83
CA ALA A 2 4.76 -2.71 10.33
C ALA A 2 4.51 -2.61 11.85
N GLN A 3 5.33 -1.82 12.53
CA GLN A 3 5.22 -1.49 13.95
C GLN A 3 5.20 0.03 14.12
N GLY A 4 4.35 0.52 15.03
CA GLY A 4 4.32 1.94 15.37
C GLY A 4 5.65 2.39 15.99
N GLY A 5 6.14 3.57 15.59
CA GLY A 5 7.42 4.11 16.07
C GLY A 5 8.67 3.53 15.39
N ALA A 6 8.53 2.63 14.41
CA ALA A 6 9.65 2.02 13.71
C ALA A 6 10.51 3.07 12.98
N THR A 7 11.82 3.00 13.21
CA THR A 7 12.86 3.76 12.48
C THR A 7 13.37 2.99 11.28
N THR A 8 13.96 3.68 10.31
CA THR A 8 14.62 3.05 9.15
C THR A 8 15.96 2.40 9.54
N TYR A 9 16.60 2.91 10.60
CA TYR A 9 17.83 2.35 11.16
C TYR A 9 17.55 1.41 12.34
N ALA A 10 18.51 0.52 12.61
CA ALA A 10 18.44 -0.41 13.73
C ALA A 10 18.60 0.32 15.07
N GLN A 11 17.68 0.08 16.01
CA GLN A 11 17.79 0.66 17.34
C GLN A 11 18.81 -0.12 18.20
N SER A 12 19.61 0.61 18.98
CA SER A 12 20.77 0.08 19.72
C SER A 12 20.43 -0.64 21.02
N SER A 13 19.20 -0.53 21.54
CA SER A 13 18.79 -1.27 22.74
C SER A 13 17.28 -1.52 22.80
N ALA A 14 16.94 -2.75 23.15
CA ALA A 14 15.59 -3.28 23.27
C ALA A 14 15.40 -3.87 24.66
N PRO A 15 14.15 -3.99 25.11
CA PRO A 15 13.65 -5.35 25.28
C PRO A 15 12.85 -5.83 24.07
N LEU A 16 12.34 -4.95 23.19
CA LEU A 16 11.73 -5.32 21.90
C LEU A 16 12.20 -4.39 20.77
N ARG A 17 13.01 -4.92 19.83
CA ARG A 17 13.36 -4.24 18.57
C ARG A 17 12.12 -4.20 17.68
N THR A 18 11.75 -3.03 17.16
CA THR A 18 10.59 -2.86 16.25
C THR A 18 10.92 -2.07 14.98
N ASP A 19 12.19 -1.69 14.82
CA ASP A 19 12.73 -1.01 13.65
C ASP A 19 12.57 -1.81 12.34
N MET A 20 12.64 -1.12 11.21
CA MET A 20 12.46 -1.75 9.90
C MET A 20 13.48 -2.86 9.59
N PRO A 21 14.77 -2.74 9.94
CA PRO A 21 15.70 -3.86 9.83
C PRO A 21 15.21 -5.11 10.56
N TRP A 22 14.73 -4.97 11.81
CA TRP A 22 14.15 -6.10 12.55
C TRP A 22 12.89 -6.66 11.87
N GLN A 23 12.03 -5.82 11.29
CA GLN A 23 10.86 -6.30 10.55
C GLN A 23 11.25 -7.19 9.35
N ILE A 24 12.32 -6.82 8.63
CA ILE A 24 12.87 -7.65 7.56
C ILE A 24 13.53 -8.91 8.12
N ASP A 25 14.24 -8.84 9.25
CA ASP A 25 14.78 -10.04 9.90
C ASP A 25 13.67 -11.05 10.23
N GLN A 26 12.51 -10.58 10.69
CA GLN A 26 11.35 -11.46 10.95
C GLN A 26 10.76 -12.05 9.67
N LEU A 27 10.73 -11.29 8.58
CA LEU A 27 10.28 -11.78 7.28
C LEU A 27 11.24 -12.84 6.75
N GLU A 28 12.55 -12.58 6.79
CA GLU A 28 13.58 -13.49 6.28
C GLU A 28 13.64 -14.81 7.06
N ALA A 29 13.33 -14.78 8.36
CA ALA A 29 13.24 -15.98 9.18
C ALA A 29 12.04 -16.89 8.82
N ASP A 30 11.07 -16.39 8.04
CA ASP A 30 9.89 -17.13 7.60
C ASP A 30 10.05 -17.61 6.15
N ALA A 31 10.26 -18.93 6.01
CA ALA A 31 10.49 -19.57 4.72
C ALA A 31 9.25 -19.53 3.78
N GLU A 32 8.04 -19.51 4.34
CA GLU A 32 6.82 -19.44 3.54
C GLU A 32 6.65 -18.05 2.95
N LEU A 33 6.90 -17.01 3.75
CA LEU A 33 6.80 -15.63 3.31
C LEU A 33 7.89 -15.26 2.31
N THR A 34 9.14 -15.64 2.55
CA THR A 34 10.23 -15.44 1.58
C THR A 34 9.96 -16.15 0.27
N GLY A 35 9.45 -17.39 0.31
CA GLY A 35 9.09 -18.16 -0.89
C GLY A 35 7.93 -17.58 -1.71
N GLY A 36 7.16 -16.64 -1.15
CA GLY A 36 6.02 -15.99 -1.81
C GLY A 36 6.24 -14.53 -2.22
N LEU A 37 7.46 -13.98 -2.03
CA LEU A 37 7.73 -12.56 -2.30
C LEU A 37 7.59 -12.16 -3.77
N SER A 38 7.90 -13.06 -4.71
CA SER A 38 7.79 -12.78 -6.15
C SER A 38 6.34 -12.58 -6.60
N ASP A 39 5.38 -13.19 -5.89
CA ASP A 39 3.95 -13.08 -6.18
C ASP A 39 3.25 -12.00 -5.31
N SER A 40 4.00 -11.28 -4.48
CA SER A 40 3.48 -10.36 -3.48
C SER A 40 3.81 -8.90 -3.80
N LEU A 41 2.88 -7.99 -3.49
CA LEU A 41 3.20 -6.56 -3.38
C LEU A 41 3.82 -6.28 -2.01
N VAL A 42 5.07 -5.84 -1.98
CA VAL A 42 5.76 -5.43 -0.75
C VAL A 42 5.64 -3.92 -0.57
N VAL A 43 5.04 -3.48 0.53
CA VAL A 43 4.91 -2.05 0.86
C VAL A 43 5.99 -1.65 1.86
N VAL A 44 6.84 -0.69 1.49
CA VAL A 44 7.92 -0.19 2.34
C VAL A 44 7.67 1.28 2.66
N PHE A 45 7.13 1.56 3.84
CA PHE A 45 6.80 2.92 4.27
C PHE A 45 7.42 3.23 5.64
N GLY A 46 8.33 4.21 5.68
CA GLY A 46 9.03 4.63 6.88
C GLY A 46 9.81 5.93 6.68
N GLY A 47 10.49 6.40 7.73
CA GLY A 47 11.30 7.63 7.71
C GLY A 47 10.83 8.70 8.69
N ALA A 48 9.52 8.87 8.89
CA ALA A 48 8.99 9.91 9.80
C ALA A 48 9.51 9.79 11.25
N ASN A 49 9.60 8.56 11.77
CA ASN A 49 10.10 8.33 13.13
C ASN A 49 11.59 8.64 13.30
N ASP A 50 12.39 8.61 12.24
CA ASP A 50 13.79 9.01 12.32
C ASP A 50 13.86 10.50 12.68
N PHE A 51 13.06 11.33 11.99
CA PHE A 51 12.91 12.75 12.29
C PHE A 51 12.33 13.00 13.67
N PHE A 52 11.23 12.30 14.03
CA PHE A 52 10.63 12.44 15.35
C PHE A 52 11.60 12.11 16.47
N ASN A 53 12.37 11.03 16.35
CA ASN A 53 13.37 10.65 17.35
C ASN A 53 14.50 11.67 17.44
N ALA A 54 14.98 12.19 16.30
CA ALA A 54 16.04 13.19 16.26
C ALA A 54 15.63 14.49 16.98
N ILE A 55 14.41 14.99 16.73
CA ILE A 55 13.94 16.23 17.36
C ILE A 55 13.48 16.05 18.81
N GLN A 56 13.09 14.84 19.22
CA GLN A 56 12.71 14.51 20.60
C GLN A 56 13.92 14.16 21.49
N ALA A 57 15.08 13.90 20.89
CA ALA A 57 16.32 13.70 21.63
C ALA A 57 16.64 14.91 22.51
N ASN A 58 17.38 14.69 23.59
CA ASN A 58 17.80 15.76 24.50
C ASN A 58 19.33 15.74 24.70
N PRO A 59 20.08 16.68 24.09
CA PRO A 59 19.58 17.74 23.20
C PRO A 59 19.09 17.20 21.85
N PRO A 60 18.25 17.95 21.10
CA PRO A 60 17.84 17.57 19.75
C PRO A 60 19.05 17.29 18.86
N GLN A 61 18.97 16.24 18.07
CA GLN A 61 20.05 15.82 17.17
C GLN A 61 19.79 16.34 15.75
N PRO A 62 20.85 16.71 15.01
CA PRO A 62 20.71 16.97 13.58
C PRO A 62 20.31 15.67 12.87
N ILE A 63 19.48 15.80 11.82
CA ILE A 63 19.11 14.69 10.96
C ILE A 63 19.16 15.13 9.50
N ASN A 64 19.77 14.30 8.66
CA ASN A 64 19.79 14.48 7.23
C ASN A 64 18.79 13.50 6.59
N PRO A 65 17.80 13.95 5.80
CA PRO A 65 16.86 13.05 5.13
C PRO A 65 17.54 11.97 4.27
N MET A 66 18.73 12.27 3.73
CA MET A 66 19.54 11.30 2.97
C MET A 66 19.88 10.05 3.79
N ASP A 67 20.07 10.16 5.11
CA ASP A 67 20.40 9.01 5.95
C ASP A 67 19.21 8.03 6.02
N SER A 68 17.99 8.55 6.20
CA SER A 68 16.75 7.76 6.17
C SER A 68 16.52 7.11 4.81
N VAL A 69 16.75 7.85 3.72
CA VAL A 69 16.62 7.32 2.35
C VAL A 69 17.63 6.21 2.09
N ASN A 70 18.91 6.38 2.47
CA ASN A 70 19.93 5.35 2.31
C ASN A 70 19.58 4.06 3.06
N ASN A 71 19.03 4.18 4.27
CA ASN A 71 18.54 3.02 5.02
C ASN A 71 17.40 2.32 4.27
N LEU A 72 16.42 3.07 3.77
CA LEU A 72 15.31 2.50 2.99
C LEU A 72 15.79 1.81 1.72
N VAL A 73 16.73 2.41 0.98
CA VAL A 73 17.34 1.79 -0.21
C VAL A 73 18.01 0.46 0.16
N ALA A 74 18.79 0.42 1.24
CA ALA A 74 19.42 -0.83 1.70
C ALA A 74 18.39 -1.91 2.09
N LEU A 75 17.28 -1.51 2.71
CA LEU A 75 16.19 -2.41 3.07
C LEU A 75 15.44 -2.92 1.81
N ILE A 76 15.23 -2.07 0.82
CA ILE A 76 14.62 -2.42 -0.48
C ILE A 76 15.51 -3.40 -1.25
N GLU A 77 16.81 -3.12 -1.36
CA GLU A 77 17.80 -4.01 -1.97
C GLU A 77 17.80 -5.39 -1.30
N ARG A 78 17.69 -5.44 0.04
CA ARG A 78 17.57 -6.70 0.78
C ARG A 78 16.29 -7.46 0.41
N LEU A 79 15.14 -6.78 0.30
CA LEU A 79 13.88 -7.40 -0.12
C LEU A 79 13.95 -7.94 -1.54
N ILE A 80 14.58 -7.20 -2.47
CA ILE A 80 14.84 -7.67 -3.83
C ILE A 80 15.72 -8.93 -3.80
N GLY A 81 16.78 -8.94 -2.99
CA GLY A 81 17.65 -10.10 -2.79
C GLY A 81 16.92 -11.32 -2.19
N LEU A 82 15.82 -11.11 -1.47
CA LEU A 82 14.93 -12.16 -0.96
C LEU A 82 13.86 -12.61 -1.97
N GLY A 83 13.76 -11.94 -3.13
CA GLY A 83 12.85 -12.31 -4.22
C GLY A 83 11.64 -11.39 -4.40
N ALA A 84 11.62 -10.19 -3.80
CA ALA A 84 10.56 -9.23 -4.05
C ALA A 84 10.64 -8.66 -5.49
N GLU A 85 9.56 -8.80 -6.26
CA GLU A 85 9.47 -8.32 -7.64
C GLU A 85 8.50 -7.14 -7.81
N SER A 86 7.69 -6.82 -6.81
CA SER A 86 6.74 -5.71 -6.84
C SER A 86 6.77 -4.92 -5.54
N LEU A 87 7.17 -3.65 -5.60
CA LEU A 87 7.31 -2.80 -4.42
C LEU A 87 6.50 -1.51 -4.54
N LEU A 88 5.64 -1.24 -3.55
CA LEU A 88 5.01 0.06 -3.35
C LEU A 88 5.83 0.87 -2.34
N LEU A 89 6.26 2.05 -2.76
CA LEU A 89 7.25 2.86 -2.05
C LEU A 89 6.67 4.26 -1.74
N PRO A 90 5.91 4.41 -0.63
CA PRO A 90 5.42 5.70 -0.20
C PRO A 90 6.52 6.67 0.26
N ASN A 91 6.43 7.94 -0.17
CA ASN A 91 7.22 9.03 0.41
C ASN A 91 6.57 9.56 1.71
N LEU A 92 7.14 10.61 2.32
CA LEU A 92 6.60 11.15 3.57
C LEU A 92 5.41 12.09 3.32
N PRO A 93 4.44 12.18 4.25
CA PRO A 93 3.46 13.25 4.22
C PRO A 93 4.13 14.61 4.56
N PRO A 94 3.48 15.76 4.28
CA PRO A 94 3.94 17.06 4.76
C PRO A 94 3.83 17.14 6.30
N ILE A 95 4.91 16.79 7.00
CA ILE A 95 4.92 16.72 8.48
C ILE A 95 4.65 18.10 9.11
N ASP A 96 5.06 19.17 8.46
CA ASP A 96 4.86 20.56 8.89
C ASP A 96 3.39 20.98 8.98
N GLN A 97 2.52 20.31 8.22
CA GLN A 97 1.07 20.55 8.17
C GLN A 97 0.30 19.72 9.20
N THR A 98 0.98 18.87 9.96
CA THR A 98 0.32 18.09 11.00
C THR A 98 -0.08 18.97 12.19
N PRO A 99 -1.18 18.66 12.90
CA PRO A 99 -1.65 19.44 14.04
C PRO A 99 -0.57 19.66 15.11
N GLU A 100 0.28 18.65 15.36
CA GLU A 100 1.37 18.75 16.32
C GLU A 100 2.41 19.80 15.92
N PHE A 101 2.83 19.83 14.66
CA PHE A 101 3.85 20.76 14.20
C PHE A 101 3.31 22.19 14.04
N ILE A 102 2.04 22.33 13.64
CA ILE A 102 1.33 23.61 13.71
C ILE A 102 1.35 24.16 15.15
N ALA A 103 1.05 23.32 16.15
CA ALA A 103 1.02 23.73 17.55
C ALA A 103 2.41 24.08 18.12
N ARG A 104 3.48 23.48 17.60
CA ARG A 104 4.87 23.78 17.98
C ARG A 104 5.41 25.08 17.38
N GLY A 105 4.70 25.67 16.41
CA GLY A 105 5.01 26.98 15.81
C GLY A 105 6.02 26.94 14.66
N SER A 106 6.24 28.10 14.06
CA SER A 106 6.90 28.25 12.74
C SER A 106 8.29 27.63 12.63
N THR A 107 9.08 27.65 13.71
CA THR A 107 10.42 27.03 13.71
C THR A 107 10.34 25.51 13.58
N ALA A 108 9.41 24.87 14.27
CA ALA A 108 9.22 23.43 14.18
C ALA A 108 8.64 23.04 12.82
N GLN A 109 7.67 23.82 12.31
CA GLN A 109 7.12 23.62 10.97
C GLN A 109 8.20 23.72 9.89
N ALA A 110 9.06 24.76 9.93
CA ALA A 110 10.13 24.92 8.96
C ALA A 110 11.12 23.75 8.98
N ALA A 111 11.45 23.21 10.15
CA ALA A 111 12.31 22.03 10.26
C ALA A 111 11.65 20.77 9.69
N ALA A 112 10.35 20.59 9.91
CA ALA A 112 9.57 19.46 9.39
C ALA A 112 9.36 19.53 7.87
N ASP A 113 9.12 20.73 7.34
CA ASP A 113 8.99 20.98 5.90
C ASP A 113 10.31 20.71 5.19
N GLN A 114 11.42 21.24 5.73
CA GLN A 114 12.75 20.98 5.20
C GLN A 114 13.09 19.49 5.21
N PHE A 115 12.72 18.75 6.26
CA PHE A 115 12.96 17.31 6.31
C PHE A 115 12.10 16.55 5.30
N SER A 116 10.78 16.82 5.26
CA SER A 116 9.85 16.09 4.38
C SER A 116 10.18 16.33 2.90
N THR A 117 10.32 17.60 2.49
CA THR A 117 10.67 17.95 1.10
C THR A 117 12.05 17.43 0.69
N GLY A 118 13.04 17.50 1.61
CA GLY A 118 14.37 16.95 1.37
C GLY A 118 14.38 15.43 1.26
N PHE A 119 13.59 14.73 2.09
CA PHE A 119 13.39 13.30 2.01
C PHE A 119 12.76 12.91 0.68
N ASP A 120 11.64 13.54 0.31
CA ASP A 120 10.87 13.16 -0.87
C ASP A 120 11.67 13.35 -2.16
N ALA A 121 12.35 14.48 -2.31
CA ALA A 121 13.21 14.74 -3.48
C ALA A 121 14.36 13.72 -3.59
N THR A 122 14.97 13.37 -2.45
CA THR A 122 16.06 12.39 -2.39
C THR A 122 15.54 10.98 -2.67
N TYR A 123 14.38 10.62 -2.11
CA TYR A 123 13.79 9.31 -2.25
C TYR A 123 13.28 9.05 -3.66
N GLN A 124 12.65 10.04 -4.30
CA GLN A 124 12.25 9.94 -5.71
C GLN A 124 13.45 9.68 -6.63
N SER A 125 14.57 10.35 -6.38
CA SER A 125 15.82 10.13 -7.12
C SER A 125 16.35 8.71 -6.90
N ALA A 126 16.38 8.24 -5.65
CA ALA A 126 16.84 6.89 -5.30
C ALA A 126 15.94 5.79 -5.88
N VAL A 127 14.61 5.96 -5.89
CA VAL A 127 13.68 5.02 -6.52
C VAL A 127 13.87 4.98 -8.04
N SER A 128 14.14 6.13 -8.67
CA SER A 128 14.46 6.18 -10.10
C SER A 128 15.76 5.43 -10.42
N GLU A 129 16.75 5.48 -9.54
CA GLU A 129 17.99 4.70 -9.66
C GLU A 129 17.74 3.19 -9.50
N LEU A 130 16.98 2.78 -8.48
CA LEU A 130 16.57 1.39 -8.28
C LEU A 130 15.84 0.81 -9.50
N GLN A 131 14.92 1.58 -10.09
CA GLN A 131 14.24 1.21 -11.33
C GLN A 131 15.20 1.00 -12.50
N ALA A 132 16.26 1.81 -12.59
CA ALA A 132 17.25 1.71 -13.67
C ALA A 132 18.19 0.51 -13.49
N THR A 133 18.45 0.06 -12.25
CA THR A 133 19.38 -1.03 -11.94
C THR A 133 18.70 -2.40 -11.82
N HIS A 134 17.39 -2.45 -11.55
CA HIS A 134 16.64 -3.69 -11.34
C HIS A 134 15.51 -3.89 -12.36
N ALA A 135 15.87 -4.20 -13.60
CA ALA A 135 14.93 -4.32 -14.72
C ALA A 135 13.85 -5.43 -14.59
N GLY A 136 13.93 -6.30 -13.59
CA GLY A 136 12.95 -7.36 -13.30
C GLY A 136 12.04 -7.05 -12.11
N VAL A 137 12.11 -5.84 -11.56
CA VAL A 137 11.35 -5.42 -10.38
C VAL A 137 10.47 -4.23 -10.73
N ASP A 138 9.19 -4.33 -10.42
CA ASP A 138 8.23 -3.24 -10.54
C ASP A 138 8.29 -2.35 -9.30
N PHE A 139 8.61 -1.07 -9.49
CA PHE A 139 8.63 -0.07 -8.42
C PHE A 139 7.51 0.94 -8.62
N TYR A 140 6.60 1.01 -7.65
CA TYR A 140 5.49 1.95 -7.61
C TYR A 140 5.82 3.05 -6.59
N TYR A 141 6.33 4.18 -7.06
CA TYR A 141 6.52 5.36 -6.21
C TYR A 141 5.16 5.95 -5.83
N PHE A 142 4.86 6.05 -4.54
CA PHE A 142 3.56 6.50 -4.04
C PHE A 142 3.69 7.85 -3.34
N ASP A 143 3.21 8.91 -3.99
CA ASP A 143 3.37 10.29 -3.54
C ASP A 143 2.32 10.71 -2.50
N VAL A 144 2.48 10.22 -1.28
CA VAL A 144 1.70 10.59 -0.10
C VAL A 144 1.73 12.09 0.15
N TYR A 145 2.88 12.73 -0.09
CA TYR A 145 3.04 14.18 0.10
C TYR A 145 1.99 14.95 -0.71
N SER A 146 1.97 14.73 -2.02
CA SER A 146 1.04 15.41 -2.92
C SER A 146 -0.43 15.05 -2.62
N ILE A 147 -0.71 13.78 -2.28
CA ILE A 147 -2.07 13.36 -1.93
C ILE A 147 -2.60 14.13 -0.71
N ILE A 148 -1.77 14.33 0.33
CA ILE A 148 -2.18 15.14 1.47
C ILE A 148 -2.32 16.61 1.08
N GLN A 149 -1.42 17.16 0.27
CA GLN A 149 -1.54 18.54 -0.19
C GLN A 149 -2.86 18.79 -0.95
N ASP A 150 -3.31 17.83 -1.77
CA ASP A 150 -4.61 17.91 -2.45
C ASP A 150 -5.77 17.92 -1.45
N MET A 151 -5.71 17.10 -0.39
CA MET A 151 -6.72 17.10 0.69
C MET A 151 -6.73 18.41 1.49
N LEU A 152 -5.57 19.04 1.69
CA LEU A 152 -5.47 20.33 2.35
C LEU A 152 -6.02 21.47 1.45
N ALA A 153 -5.82 21.36 0.13
CA ALA A 153 -6.22 22.36 -0.84
C ALA A 153 -7.73 22.32 -1.16
N ASP A 154 -8.34 21.12 -1.20
CA ASP A 154 -9.78 20.94 -1.38
C ASP A 154 -10.39 19.95 -0.36
N PRO A 155 -10.46 20.30 0.94
CA PRO A 155 -10.98 19.41 1.97
C PRO A 155 -12.37 18.86 1.66
N ALA A 156 -13.27 19.72 1.19
CA ALA A 156 -14.65 19.36 0.89
C ALA A 156 -14.75 18.35 -0.27
N GLY A 157 -13.88 18.45 -1.27
CA GLY A 157 -13.77 17.48 -2.36
C GLY A 157 -13.46 16.06 -1.88
N PHE A 158 -12.73 15.93 -0.77
CA PHE A 158 -12.40 14.65 -0.12
C PHE A 158 -13.33 14.32 1.07
N GLY A 159 -14.33 15.15 1.36
CA GLY A 159 -15.30 14.93 2.44
C GLY A 159 -14.82 15.33 3.84
N PHE A 160 -13.78 16.17 3.93
CA PHE A 160 -13.28 16.71 5.19
C PHE A 160 -13.82 18.12 5.47
N ASP A 161 -14.27 18.32 6.70
CA ASP A 161 -14.63 19.63 7.25
C ASP A 161 -13.45 20.27 7.99
N ASN A 162 -12.52 19.46 8.51
CA ASN A 162 -11.37 19.92 9.28
C ASN A 162 -10.08 19.18 8.88
N VAL A 163 -9.07 19.94 8.48
CA VAL A 163 -7.77 19.42 8.04
C VAL A 163 -6.59 20.00 8.83
N THR A 164 -6.83 20.75 9.90
CA THR A 164 -5.77 21.44 10.66
C THR A 164 -5.75 21.04 12.13
N GLN A 165 -6.90 20.66 12.71
CA GLN A 165 -7.01 20.17 14.08
C GLN A 165 -7.15 18.65 14.07
N SER A 166 -6.63 18.01 15.11
CA SER A 166 -6.84 16.59 15.33
C SER A 166 -8.19 16.33 15.97
N TYR A 167 -8.88 15.27 15.55
CA TYR A 167 -10.15 14.86 16.16
C TYR A 167 -10.04 14.67 17.67
N LEU A 168 -8.94 14.05 18.15
CA LEU A 168 -8.68 13.83 19.57
C LEU A 168 -8.47 15.11 20.39
N SER A 169 -8.18 16.25 19.76
CA SER A 169 -8.08 17.55 20.44
C SER A 169 -9.43 18.24 20.68
N THR A 170 -10.52 17.68 20.13
CA THR A 170 -11.89 18.24 20.21
C THR A 170 -12.73 17.59 21.32
N SER A 171 -14.02 17.95 21.43
CA SER A 171 -14.98 17.22 22.28
C SER A 171 -15.31 15.82 21.77
N MET A 172 -14.86 15.44 20.57
CA MET A 172 -15.12 14.15 19.93
C MET A 172 -16.62 13.84 19.81
N THR A 173 -17.43 14.89 19.61
CA THR A 173 -18.88 14.80 19.41
C THR A 173 -19.27 14.81 17.93
N ASP A 174 -18.38 15.28 17.07
CA ASP A 174 -18.55 15.32 15.63
C ASP A 174 -18.24 13.97 14.97
N ASN A 175 -18.48 13.87 13.66
CA ASN A 175 -18.13 12.68 12.90
C ASN A 175 -16.60 12.60 12.70
N PRO A 176 -15.89 11.55 13.18
CA PRO A 176 -14.45 11.43 12.98
C PRO A 176 -14.03 11.32 11.51
N ASP A 177 -14.94 10.93 10.61
CA ASP A 177 -14.63 10.87 9.17
C ASP A 177 -14.57 12.24 8.50
N SER A 178 -15.10 13.29 9.12
CA SER A 178 -14.98 14.66 8.58
C SER A 178 -13.67 15.35 8.98
N TYR A 179 -12.77 14.64 9.67
CA TYR A 179 -11.45 15.13 10.04
C TYR A 179 -10.37 14.39 9.24
N LEU A 180 -9.37 15.12 8.74
CA LEU A 180 -8.19 14.51 8.13
C LEU A 180 -7.29 13.87 9.20
N TYR A 181 -7.08 14.53 10.34
CA TYR A 181 -6.17 14.08 11.39
C TYR A 181 -6.90 13.47 12.59
N TRP A 182 -6.47 12.27 12.99
CA TRP A 182 -6.95 11.61 14.20
C TRP A 182 -6.29 12.22 15.44
N ASP A 183 -4.96 12.27 15.43
CA ASP A 183 -4.13 12.83 16.51
C ASP A 183 -3.14 13.87 15.95
N GLY A 184 -2.07 14.16 16.70
CA GLY A 184 -1.08 15.17 16.33
C GLY A 184 -0.38 14.94 14.99
N VAL A 185 -0.28 13.71 14.49
CA VAL A 185 0.48 13.37 13.27
C VAL A 185 -0.18 12.30 12.39
N HIS A 186 -1.09 11.50 12.92
CA HIS A 186 -1.74 10.42 12.19
C HIS A 186 -3.05 10.88 11.55
N VAL A 187 -3.29 10.46 10.31
CA VAL A 187 -4.56 10.68 9.62
C VAL A 187 -5.66 9.76 10.18
N THR A 188 -6.92 10.15 10.00
CA THR A 188 -8.07 9.32 10.33
C THR A 188 -8.21 8.14 9.39
N ARG A 189 -9.14 7.23 9.70
CA ARG A 189 -9.54 6.16 8.78
C ARG A 189 -10.02 6.70 7.42
N ALA A 190 -10.61 7.89 7.39
CA ALA A 190 -11.06 8.52 6.15
C ALA A 190 -9.87 9.00 5.32
N GLY A 191 -8.86 9.62 5.93
CA GLY A 191 -7.58 9.91 5.24
C GLY A 191 -6.90 8.64 4.71
N HIS A 192 -6.82 7.59 5.53
CA HIS A 192 -6.27 6.29 5.08
C HIS A 192 -7.08 5.65 3.95
N ARG A 193 -8.41 5.83 3.91
CA ARG A 193 -9.25 5.34 2.82
C ARG A 193 -8.83 5.97 1.49
N GLU A 194 -8.58 7.27 1.46
CA GLU A 194 -8.13 7.95 0.26
C GLU A 194 -6.77 7.44 -0.21
N PHE A 195 -5.81 7.22 0.71
CA PHE A 195 -4.54 6.55 0.36
C PHE A 195 -4.77 5.19 -0.31
N GLY A 196 -5.68 4.39 0.24
CA GLY A 196 -6.03 3.09 -0.36
C GLY A 196 -6.62 3.22 -1.77
N LEU A 197 -7.45 4.23 -2.02
CA LEU A 197 -8.02 4.49 -3.34
C LEU A 197 -6.96 4.91 -4.36
N PHE A 198 -6.04 5.80 -4.00
CA PHE A 198 -4.93 6.19 -4.88
C PHE A 198 -3.96 5.03 -5.13
N ALA A 199 -3.60 4.25 -4.09
CA ALA A 199 -2.72 3.10 -4.24
C ALA A 199 -3.32 2.03 -5.17
N ALA A 200 -4.63 1.79 -5.09
CA ALA A 200 -5.34 0.84 -5.95
C ALA A 200 -5.40 1.28 -7.43
N GLN A 201 -5.22 2.57 -7.72
CA GLN A 201 -5.10 3.09 -9.09
C GLN A 201 -3.66 3.00 -9.61
N LEU A 202 -2.67 3.09 -8.73
CA LEU A 202 -1.26 3.06 -9.06
C LEU A 202 -0.76 1.64 -9.36
N VAL A 203 -1.18 0.66 -8.57
CA VAL A 203 -0.72 -0.74 -8.71
C VAL A 203 -1.64 -1.48 -9.68
N PRO A 204 -1.12 -2.02 -10.80
CA PRO A 204 -1.91 -2.81 -11.74
C PRO A 204 -2.50 -4.05 -11.05
N ILE A 205 -3.82 -4.20 -11.11
CA ILE A 205 -4.47 -5.46 -10.73
C ILE A 205 -4.39 -6.38 -11.95
N PRO A 206 -3.99 -7.67 -11.80
CA PRO A 206 -4.05 -8.61 -12.91
C PRO A 206 -5.43 -8.55 -13.58
N PRO A 207 -5.51 -8.43 -14.91
CA PRO A 207 -6.79 -8.23 -15.58
C PRO A 207 -7.76 -9.36 -15.21
N VAL A 208 -8.81 -9.03 -14.48
CA VAL A 208 -9.87 -9.98 -14.06
C VAL A 208 -10.44 -10.73 -15.28
N LEU A 209 -10.34 -10.14 -16.48
CA LEU A 209 -10.69 -10.76 -17.75
C LEU A 209 -9.90 -12.05 -18.05
N LEU A 210 -8.63 -12.15 -17.68
CA LEU A 210 -7.82 -13.38 -17.85
C LEU A 210 -8.26 -14.50 -16.89
N LEU A 211 -8.80 -14.16 -15.72
CA LEU A 211 -9.34 -15.12 -14.75
C LEU A 211 -10.73 -15.65 -15.12
N LEU A 212 -11.47 -14.93 -15.97
CA LEU A 212 -12.82 -15.34 -16.43
C LEU A 212 -12.80 -16.22 -17.69
N LEU A 213 -11.74 -16.15 -18.50
CA LEU A 213 -11.62 -16.94 -19.75
C LEU A 213 -11.65 -18.47 -19.54
N PRO A 214 -11.01 -19.05 -18.51
CA PRO A 214 -11.11 -20.49 -18.23
C PRO A 214 -12.53 -20.91 -17.87
N GLY A 215 -13.25 -20.09 -17.10
CA GLY A 215 -14.64 -20.35 -16.68
C GLY A 215 -15.62 -20.35 -17.87
N LEU A 216 -15.42 -19.47 -18.84
CA LEU A 216 -16.27 -19.39 -20.03
C LEU A 216 -16.05 -20.58 -20.99
N LEU A 217 -14.81 -21.06 -21.13
CA LEU A 217 -14.47 -22.24 -21.95
C LEU A 217 -15.07 -23.55 -21.38
N ILE A 218 -15.14 -23.69 -20.06
CA ILE A 218 -15.78 -24.84 -19.38
C ILE A 218 -17.31 -24.85 -19.62
N LEU A 219 -17.94 -23.67 -19.64
CA LEU A 219 -19.38 -23.53 -19.92
C LEU A 219 -19.73 -23.80 -21.40
N ILE A 220 -18.84 -23.46 -22.32
CA ILE A 220 -19.03 -23.74 -23.77
C ILE A 220 -18.77 -25.22 -24.07
N GLY A 221 -17.76 -25.84 -23.45
CA GLY A 221 -17.43 -27.26 -23.62
C GLY A 221 -18.44 -28.23 -22.99
N SER A 222 -19.18 -27.81 -21.96
CA SER A 222 -20.22 -28.63 -21.33
C SER A 222 -21.55 -28.64 -22.10
N ARG A 223 -21.82 -27.63 -22.95
CA ARG A 223 -23.01 -27.62 -23.81
C ARG A 223 -22.87 -28.49 -25.06
N SER A 224 -21.66 -28.73 -25.57
CA SER A 224 -21.47 -29.50 -26.82
C SER A 224 -21.60 -31.03 -26.67
N LYS A 225 -21.60 -31.55 -25.43
CA LYS A 225 -21.80 -33.00 -25.15
C LYS A 225 -23.27 -33.37 -24.87
N GLY A 226 -24.17 -32.38 -24.81
CA GLY A 226 -25.60 -32.56 -24.59
C GLY A 226 -26.41 -32.78 -25.87
N GLY A 227 -26.25 -33.94 -26.51
CA GLY A 227 -27.37 -34.60 -27.19
C GLY A 227 -27.77 -34.16 -28.60
N LEU A 228 -26.92 -34.43 -29.61
CA LEU A 228 -27.44 -34.88 -30.92
C LEU A 228 -27.70 -36.40 -30.84
N ARG A 229 -28.73 -36.81 -30.08
CA ARG A 229 -29.29 -38.15 -30.24
C ARG A 229 -30.31 -38.12 -31.38
N CYS A 230 -29.81 -38.49 -32.54
CA CYS A 230 -30.50 -38.93 -33.74
C CYS A 230 -31.98 -39.30 -33.49
N CYS A 231 -32.91 -38.47 -34.00
CA CYS A 231 -34.35 -38.71 -34.04
C CYS A 231 -34.73 -39.75 -35.13
N CYS A 232 -33.95 -40.83 -35.25
CA CYS A 232 -34.07 -41.79 -36.36
C CYS A 232 -34.50 -43.20 -35.94
N LEU A 233 -34.65 -43.49 -34.63
CA LEU A 233 -34.93 -44.87 -34.16
C LEU A 233 -36.32 -45.13 -33.57
N GLN A 234 -37.24 -44.16 -33.56
CA GLN A 234 -38.58 -44.37 -32.98
C GLN A 234 -39.69 -44.67 -33.99
N ARG A 235 -39.37 -44.80 -35.29
CA ARG A 235 -40.35 -45.05 -36.36
C ARG A 235 -40.46 -46.52 -36.82
N GLN A 236 -39.90 -47.47 -36.07
CA GLN A 236 -39.87 -48.90 -36.43
C GLN A 236 -40.72 -49.80 -35.52
N THR A 237 -41.33 -49.27 -34.45
CA THR A 237 -42.10 -50.08 -33.48
C THR A 237 -43.62 -49.93 -33.57
N GLU A 238 -44.15 -48.91 -34.27
CA GLU A 238 -45.62 -48.75 -34.39
C GLU A 238 -46.24 -49.52 -35.56
N THR A 239 -45.49 -49.92 -36.58
CA THR A 239 -46.05 -50.66 -37.73
C THR A 239 -46.22 -52.17 -37.49
N LYS A 240 -45.72 -52.71 -36.37
CA LYS A 240 -45.88 -54.14 -36.01
C LYS A 240 -47.05 -54.48 -35.08
N ARG A 241 -47.81 -53.49 -34.58
CA ARG A 241 -49.00 -53.74 -33.74
C ARG A 241 -50.35 -53.60 -34.45
N LEU A 242 -50.37 -53.21 -35.72
CA LEU A 242 -51.61 -53.04 -36.52
C LEU A 242 -51.89 -54.16 -37.55
N LYS A 243 -51.15 -55.28 -37.51
CA LYS A 243 -51.42 -56.48 -38.36
C LYS A 243 -51.86 -57.73 -37.60
N ARG A 244 -52.49 -57.57 -36.43
CA ARG A 244 -53.16 -58.65 -35.69
C ARG A 244 -54.63 -58.38 -35.37
N ALA A 245 -55.23 -57.42 -36.06
CA ALA A 245 -56.67 -57.19 -36.05
C ALA A 245 -57.12 -56.92 -37.50
N MET A 246 -57.12 -57.98 -38.31
CA MET A 246 -57.89 -58.24 -39.54
C MET A 246 -57.29 -59.45 -40.26
#